data_AF-A0A933DKM9-F1
#
_entry.id   AF-A0A933DKM9-F1
#
_cell.length_a   1.000
_cell.length_b   1.000
_cell.length_c   1.000
_cell.angle_alpha   90.00
_cell.angle_beta   90.00
_cell.angle_gamma   90.00
#
_symmetry.space_group_name_H-M   'P 1'
#
loop_
_entity.id
_entity.type
_entity.pdbx_description
1 polymer ?
#
loop_
_entity_poly.entity_id
_entity_poly.type
_entity_poly.pdbx_seq_one_letter_code
_entity_poly.pdbx_strand_id
1 'polypeptide(L)'
;VIHRFERKGLKLVGLKMISLNDAILDEWYAHHKDKPFFGGLKSYMKSHPVVAMLWEGKDSVDTIRKMTGITKAREAEPGTVRGDFAMSQQYNLIHASETIEIAVKESALVFNKDEIFDWEKKDLPNIYLEDELK
;
A
#
# COMPACT_ATOMS: atom_id res chain seq x y z
N VAL A 1 4.37 -10.61 0.13
CA VAL A 1 3.83 -9.32 0.64
C VAL A 1 2.54 -9.52 1.43
N ILE A 2 1.44 -9.98 0.81
CA ILE A 2 0.12 -10.19 1.47
C ILE A 2 0.25 -10.85 2.85
N HIS A 3 0.95 -11.99 2.91
CA HIS A 3 1.20 -12.76 4.14
C HIS A 3 1.77 -11.95 5.31
N ARG A 4 2.57 -10.90 5.05
CA ARG A 4 3.14 -10.05 6.11
C ARG A 4 2.04 -9.24 6.80
N PHE A 5 1.15 -8.63 6.02
CA PHE A 5 0.06 -7.81 6.53
C PHE A 5 -1.06 -8.66 7.13
N GLU A 6 -1.40 -9.78 6.50
CA GLU A 6 -2.39 -10.72 7.02
C GLU A 6 -1.97 -11.28 8.39
N ARG A 7 -0.73 -11.78 8.53
CA ARG A 7 -0.21 -12.29 9.81
C ARG A 7 -0.01 -11.21 10.88
N LYS A 8 0.07 -9.94 10.48
CA LYS A 8 0.07 -8.83 11.44
C LYS A 8 -1.29 -8.67 12.13
N GLY A 9 -2.36 -9.19 11.53
CA GLY A 9 -3.74 -9.06 12.01
C GLY A 9 -4.58 -8.06 11.22
N LEU A 10 -4.05 -7.46 10.14
CA LEU A 10 -4.79 -6.52 9.32
C LEU A 10 -5.88 -7.23 8.51
N LYS A 11 -7.02 -6.55 8.31
CA LYS A 11 -8.18 -7.05 7.56
C LYS A 11 -8.05 -6.63 6.09
N LEU A 12 -7.98 -7.60 5.18
CA LEU A 12 -7.97 -7.32 3.73
C LEU A 12 -9.41 -7.04 3.27
N VAL A 13 -9.69 -5.82 2.82
CA VAL A 13 -11.04 -5.40 2.40
C VAL A 13 -11.16 -5.15 0.90
N GLY A 14 -10.04 -5.09 0.17
CA GLY A 14 -10.02 -5.00 -1.28
C GLY A 14 -8.75 -5.60 -1.85
N LEU A 15 -8.85 -6.36 -2.95
CA LEU A 15 -7.71 -6.97 -3.63
C LEU A 15 -8.02 -7.11 -5.12
N LYS A 16 -7.17 -6.55 -5.98
CA LYS A 16 -7.27 -6.79 -7.43
C LYS A 16 -5.93 -6.61 -8.14
N MET A 17 -5.80 -7.27 -9.27
CA MET A 17 -4.70 -7.06 -10.21
C MET A 17 -5.15 -6.07 -11.29
N ILE A 18 -4.38 -5.00 -11.50
CA ILE A 18 -4.71 -3.94 -12.47
C ILE A 18 -3.50 -3.49 -13.26
N SER A 19 -3.73 -3.01 -14.47
CA SER A 19 -2.75 -2.22 -15.22
C SER A 19 -3.03 -0.73 -15.00
N LEU A 20 -2.05 0.00 -14.47
CA LEU A 20 -2.19 1.44 -14.26
C LEU A 20 -2.18 2.18 -15.60
N ASN A 21 -2.95 3.26 -15.70
CA ASN A 21 -3.01 4.11 -16.89
C ASN A 21 -2.58 5.54 -16.56
N ASP A 22 -2.43 6.38 -17.58
CA ASP A 22 -1.96 7.75 -17.40
C ASP A 22 -2.91 8.59 -16.54
N ALA A 23 -4.23 8.42 -16.66
CA ALA A 23 -5.20 9.16 -15.87
C ALA A 23 -5.06 8.87 -14.36
N ILE A 24 -4.93 7.60 -13.97
CA ILE A 24 -4.71 7.20 -12.57
C ILE A 24 -3.37 7.77 -12.08
N LEU A 25 -2.30 7.62 -12.88
CA LEU A 25 -0.95 8.01 -12.46
C LEU A 25 -0.77 9.54 -12.38
N ASP A 26 -1.45 10.31 -13.23
CA ASP A 26 -1.41 11.77 -13.19
C ASP A 26 -2.06 12.32 -11.93
N GLU A 27 -3.16 11.71 -11.48
CA GLU A 27 -3.80 12.07 -10.21
C GLU A 27 -2.99 11.59 -9.00
N TRP A 28 -2.54 10.32 -9.03
CA TRP A 28 -1.78 9.73 -7.91
C TRP A 28 -0.49 10.51 -7.63
N TYR A 29 0.25 10.84 -8.68
CA TYR A 29 1.53 11.53 -8.59
C TYR A 29 1.45 13.00 -9.00
N ALA A 30 0.28 13.65 -8.82
CA ALA A 30 0.09 15.06 -9.17
C ALA A 30 1.16 15.98 -8.53
N HIS A 31 1.60 15.65 -7.31
CA HIS A 31 2.66 16.34 -6.56
C HIS A 31 4.08 16.17 -7.15
N HIS A 32 4.24 15.30 -8.15
CA HIS A 32 5.49 15.05 -8.87
C HIS A 32 5.46 15.48 -10.33
N LYS A 33 4.34 16.03 -10.82
CA LYS A 33 4.12 16.31 -12.25
C LYS A 33 5.24 17.13 -12.92
N ASP A 34 5.78 18.13 -12.22
CA ASP A 34 6.83 19.01 -12.74
C ASP A 34 8.26 18.49 -12.48
N LYS A 35 8.41 17.29 -11.89
CA LYS A 35 9.71 16.72 -11.59
C LYS A 35 10.29 16.00 -12.82
N PRO A 36 11.60 16.14 -13.09
CA PRO A 36 12.21 15.54 -14.29
C PRO A 36 12.13 14.01 -14.32
N PHE A 37 11.98 13.35 -13.16
CA PHE A 37 11.85 11.89 -13.08
C PHE A 37 10.43 11.37 -13.32
N PHE A 38 9.42 12.24 -13.45
CA PHE A 38 8.01 11.84 -13.49
C PHE A 38 7.67 10.96 -14.69
N GLY A 39 8.18 11.29 -15.88
CA GLY A 39 7.95 10.48 -17.08
C GLY A 39 8.53 9.05 -16.95
N GLY A 40 9.70 8.92 -16.32
CA GLY A 40 10.29 7.62 -16.01
C GLY A 40 9.48 6.83 -14.99
N LEU A 41 8.99 7.49 -13.94
CA LEU A 41 8.09 6.89 -12.94
C LEU A 41 6.82 6.34 -13.58
N LYS A 42 6.12 7.12 -14.42
CA LYS A 42 4.92 6.64 -15.12
C LYS A 42 5.22 5.45 -16.02
N SER A 43 6.30 5.52 -16.79
CA SER A 43 6.70 4.44 -17.70
C SER A 43 6.98 3.15 -16.93
N TYR A 44 7.65 3.23 -15.78
CA TYR A 44 7.89 2.10 -14.91
C TYR A 44 6.60 1.52 -14.32
N MET A 45 5.73 2.37 -13.75
CA MET A 45 4.46 1.92 -13.14
C MET A 45 3.49 1.30 -14.15
N LYS A 46 3.60 1.66 -15.44
CA LYS A 46 2.82 1.05 -16.54
C LYS A 46 3.46 -0.21 -17.12
N SER A 47 4.72 -0.50 -16.80
CA SER A 47 5.47 -1.60 -17.45
C SER A 47 4.92 -2.99 -17.10
N HIS A 48 4.28 -3.13 -15.94
CA HIS A 48 3.73 -4.39 -15.45
C HIS A 48 2.41 -4.13 -14.72
N PRO A 49 1.48 -5.10 -14.71
CA PRO A 49 0.32 -5.05 -13.83
C PRO A 49 0.75 -5.07 -12.36
N VAL A 50 -0.02 -4.39 -11.52
CA VAL A 50 0.20 -4.30 -10.06
C VAL A 50 -0.92 -5.03 -9.33
N VAL A 51 -0.62 -5.52 -8.12
CA VAL A 51 -1.63 -6.00 -7.19
C VAL A 51 -1.94 -4.89 -6.20
N ALA A 52 -3.13 -4.30 -6.35
CA ALA A 52 -3.66 -3.32 -5.41
C ALA A 52 -4.32 -4.04 -4.23
N MET A 53 -4.03 -3.56 -3.02
CA MET A 53 -4.61 -4.08 -1.78
C MET A 53 -5.12 -2.93 -0.93
N LEU A 54 -6.29 -3.10 -0.33
CA LEU A 54 -6.83 -2.20 0.68
C LEU A 54 -6.93 -2.95 2.01
N TRP A 55 -6.24 -2.41 3.02
CA TRP A 55 -6.13 -3.01 4.35
C TRP A 55 -6.79 -2.11 5.39
N GLU A 56 -7.48 -2.71 6.35
CA GLU A 56 -8.14 -2.06 7.47
C GLU A 56 -7.58 -2.59 8.80
N GLY A 57 -7.52 -1.72 9.79
CA GLY A 57 -7.06 -2.04 11.14
C GLY A 57 -6.63 -0.80 11.91
N LYS A 58 -6.45 -0.93 13.22
CA LYS A 58 -5.94 0.13 14.10
C LYS A 58 -4.56 0.56 13.64
N ASP A 59 -4.38 1.87 13.45
CA ASP A 59 -3.12 2.50 13.00
C ASP A 59 -2.52 1.81 11.75
N SER A 60 -3.38 1.33 10.86
CA SER A 60 -3.00 0.48 9.72
C SER A 60 -2.00 1.18 8.79
N VAL A 61 -2.20 2.46 8.47
CA VAL A 61 -1.28 3.23 7.60
C VAL A 61 0.13 3.24 8.18
N ASP A 62 0.30 3.69 9.42
CA ASP A 62 1.60 3.77 10.08
C ASP A 62 2.24 2.39 10.26
N THR A 63 1.45 1.39 10.63
CA THR A 63 1.89 0.01 10.79
C THR A 63 2.39 -0.57 9.47
N ILE A 64 1.63 -0.40 8.38
CA ILE A 64 2.01 -0.86 7.04
C ILE A 64 3.28 -0.18 6.57
N ARG A 65 3.44 1.14 6.79
CA ARG A 65 4.66 1.86 6.42
C ARG A 65 5.89 1.35 7.18
N LYS A 66 5.77 1.14 8.49
CA LYS A 66 6.83 0.55 9.31
C LYS A 66 7.23 -0.83 8.81
N MET A 67 6.25 -1.69 8.52
CA MET A 67 6.49 -3.03 7.98
C MET A 67 7.05 -3.03 6.55
N THR A 68 6.74 -1.99 5.78
CA THR A 68 7.22 -1.81 4.41
C THR A 68 8.72 -1.48 4.38
N GLY A 69 9.19 -0.67 5.32
CA GLY A 69 10.58 -0.18 5.36
C GLY A 69 10.79 1.07 4.51
N ILE A 70 11.93 1.74 4.70
CA ILE A 70 12.23 3.02 4.02
C ILE A 70 12.36 2.86 2.49
N THR A 71 12.17 3.94 1.75
CA THR A 71 12.15 3.94 0.27
C THR A 71 13.43 3.41 -0.36
N LYS A 72 14.59 3.69 0.26
CA LYS A 72 15.91 3.22 -0.19
C LYS A 72 16.15 1.81 0.33
N ALA A 73 15.68 0.81 -0.43
CA ALA A 73 15.52 -0.56 0.06
C ALA A 73 16.79 -1.21 0.65
N ARG A 74 17.98 -0.99 0.05
CA ARG A 74 19.25 -1.51 0.58
C ARG A 74 19.67 -0.95 1.95
N GLU A 75 19.02 0.11 2.41
CA GLU A 75 19.20 0.71 3.75
C GLU A 75 17.99 0.45 4.65
N ALA A 76 16.98 -0.30 4.19
CA ALA A 76 15.84 -0.68 5.00
C ALA A 76 16.21 -1.83 5.95
N GLU A 77 15.68 -1.76 7.16
CA GLU A 77 15.95 -2.75 8.20
C GLU A 77 15.55 -4.18 7.78
N PRO A 78 16.35 -5.20 8.13
CA PRO A 78 15.98 -6.60 7.95
C PRO A 78 14.63 -6.92 8.59
N GLY A 79 13.82 -7.74 7.93
CA GLY A 79 12.45 -8.07 8.35
C GLY A 79 11.37 -7.15 7.78
N THR A 80 11.73 -5.99 7.23
CA THR A 80 10.80 -5.15 6.45
C THR A 80 10.63 -5.72 5.04
N VAL A 81 9.51 -5.39 4.36
CA VAL A 81 9.28 -5.87 2.98
C VAL A 81 10.40 -5.43 2.04
N ARG A 82 10.85 -4.17 2.14
CA ARG A 82 11.92 -3.65 1.29
C ARG A 82 13.29 -4.18 1.69
N GLY A 83 13.58 -4.30 2.99
CA GLY A 83 14.86 -4.83 3.48
C GLY A 83 15.07 -6.29 3.09
N ASP A 84 14.00 -7.09 3.05
CA ASP A 84 14.10 -8.52 2.71
C ASP A 84 14.10 -8.80 1.20
N PHE A 85 13.46 -7.95 0.40
CA PHE A 85 13.10 -8.29 -0.99
C PHE A 85 13.48 -7.25 -2.05
N ALA A 86 14.17 -6.16 -1.70
CA ALA A 86 14.55 -5.14 -2.66
C ALA A 86 15.94 -4.54 -2.38
N MET A 87 16.59 -4.05 -3.45
CA MET A 87 17.92 -3.40 -3.39
C MET A 87 17.91 -1.96 -3.89
N SER A 88 17.01 -1.64 -4.83
CA SER A 88 16.93 -0.32 -5.46
C SER A 88 16.02 0.63 -4.69
N GLN A 89 16.28 1.93 -4.81
CA GLN A 89 15.37 2.97 -4.34
C GLN A 89 14.15 3.12 -5.26
N GLN A 90 14.34 2.91 -6.57
CA GLN A 90 13.30 3.11 -7.58
C GLN A 90 12.53 1.81 -7.86
N TYR A 91 13.24 0.67 -7.84
CA TYR A 91 12.67 -0.66 -7.92
C TYR A 91 12.55 -1.28 -6.52
N ASN A 92 11.74 -0.65 -5.67
CA ASN A 92 11.61 -1.00 -4.24
C ASN A 92 10.38 -1.86 -3.92
N LEU A 93 9.87 -2.60 -4.92
CA LEU A 93 8.83 -3.63 -4.85
C LEU A 93 7.40 -3.17 -4.51
N ILE A 94 7.21 -2.24 -3.58
CA ILE A 94 5.89 -1.93 -3.00
C ILE A 94 5.72 -0.42 -2.71
N HIS A 95 4.50 0.07 -2.93
CA HIS A 95 4.01 1.38 -2.47
C HIS A 95 3.10 1.21 -1.25
N ALA A 96 3.15 2.17 -0.33
CA ALA A 96 2.25 2.27 0.81
C ALA A 96 1.92 3.74 1.06
N SER A 97 0.64 4.05 1.28
CA SER A 97 0.14 5.41 1.53
C SER A 97 0.84 6.05 2.74
N GLU A 98 1.09 7.36 2.67
CA GLU A 98 1.84 8.07 3.72
C GLU A 98 0.98 8.47 4.93
N THR A 99 -0.26 8.87 4.68
CA THR A 99 -1.24 9.29 5.69
C THR A 99 -2.60 8.69 5.40
N ILE A 100 -3.53 8.79 6.35
CA ILE A 100 -4.91 8.31 6.17
C ILE A 100 -5.64 9.08 5.06
N GLU A 101 -5.41 10.39 4.94
CA GLU A 101 -6.03 11.24 3.91
C GLU A 101 -5.55 10.84 2.51
N ILE A 102 -4.25 10.51 2.39
CA ILE A 102 -3.69 10.00 1.14
C ILE A 102 -4.24 8.61 0.85
N ALA A 103 -4.32 7.73 1.85
CA ALA A 103 -4.86 6.38 1.68
C ALA A 103 -6.31 6.39 1.16
N VAL A 104 -7.15 7.30 1.66
CA VAL A 104 -8.54 7.47 1.18
C VAL A 104 -8.59 7.97 -0.27
N LYS A 105 -7.70 8.89 -0.65
CA LYS A 105 -7.62 9.37 -2.04
C LYS A 105 -7.12 8.28 -3.00
N GLU A 106 -6.04 7.61 -2.63
CA GLU A 106 -5.45 6.52 -3.41
C GLU A 106 -6.43 5.35 -3.57
N SER A 107 -7.17 4.99 -2.50
CA SER A 107 -8.17 3.93 -2.58
C SER A 107 -9.30 4.29 -3.53
N ALA A 108 -9.78 5.54 -3.53
CA ALA A 108 -10.83 6.00 -4.45
C ALA A 108 -10.38 6.07 -5.92
N LEU A 109 -9.08 6.25 -6.18
CA LEU A 109 -8.52 6.18 -7.54
C LEU A 109 -8.43 4.75 -8.06
N VAL A 110 -8.28 3.78 -7.17
CA VAL A 110 -7.97 2.39 -7.52
C VAL A 110 -9.20 1.50 -7.44
N PHE A 111 -10.06 1.66 -6.44
CA PHE A 111 -11.18 0.78 -6.14
C PHE A 111 -12.53 1.49 -6.31
N ASN A 112 -13.46 0.80 -6.94
CA ASN A 112 -14.88 1.12 -6.88
C ASN A 112 -15.47 0.62 -5.55
N LYS A 113 -16.63 1.16 -5.16
CA LYS A 113 -17.28 0.79 -3.89
C LYS A 113 -17.67 -0.69 -3.81
N ASP A 114 -18.01 -1.31 -4.93
CA ASP A 114 -18.36 -2.73 -5.05
C ASP A 114 -17.14 -3.66 -5.01
N GLU A 115 -15.93 -3.11 -5.05
CA GLU A 115 -14.67 -3.85 -4.91
C GLU A 115 -14.10 -3.78 -3.47
N ILE A 116 -14.82 -3.10 -2.57
CA ILE A 116 -14.48 -2.98 -1.15
C ILE A 116 -15.52 -3.74 -0.34
N PHE A 117 -15.07 -4.78 0.34
CA PHE A 117 -15.93 -5.71 1.05
C PHE A 117 -15.97 -5.36 2.53
N ASP A 118 -17.18 -5.12 3.03
CA ASP A 118 -17.46 -5.06 4.46
C ASP A 118 -17.68 -6.49 4.98
N TRP A 119 -16.79 -6.94 5.85
CA TRP A 119 -16.86 -8.27 6.44
C TRP A 119 -16.26 -8.29 7.85
N GLU A 120 -16.75 -9.23 8.66
CA GLU A 120 -16.33 -9.39 10.05
C GLU A 120 -15.12 -10.34 10.17
N LYS A 121 -14.04 -9.81 10.71
CA LYS A 121 -12.86 -10.60 11.06
C LYS A 121 -13.07 -11.30 12.41
N LYS A 122 -13.49 -12.57 12.38
CA LYS A 122 -13.91 -13.33 13.59
C LYS A 122 -12.82 -13.50 14.66
N ASP A 123 -11.54 -13.46 14.26
CA ASP A 123 -10.40 -13.53 15.16
C ASP A 123 -9.98 -12.17 15.71
N LEU A 124 -10.69 -11.07 15.40
CA LEU A 124 -10.40 -9.73 15.91
C LEU A 124 -10.30 -9.65 17.44
N PRO A 125 -11.15 -10.33 18.24
CA PRO A 125 -11.02 -10.35 19.70
C PRO A 125 -9.74 -11.03 20.22
N ASN A 126 -9.06 -11.82 19.38
CA ASN A 126 -7.76 -12.42 19.71
C ASN A 126 -6.58 -11.53 19.28
N ILE A 127 -6.85 -10.44 18.56
CA ILE A 127 -5.84 -9.53 18.00
C ILE A 127 -5.82 -8.21 18.77
N TYR A 128 -7.00 -7.68 19.11
CA TYR A 128 -7.16 -6.43 19.83
C TYR A 128 -8.04 -6.62 21.06
N LEU A 129 -7.73 -5.88 22.11
CA LEU A 129 -8.68 -5.64 23.19
C LEU A 129 -9.76 -4.65 22.71
N GLU A 130 -10.98 -4.76 23.24
CA GLU A 130 -12.11 -3.91 22.83
C GLU A 130 -11.86 -2.41 23.05
N ASP A 131 -11.03 -2.05 24.03
CA ASP A 131 -10.65 -0.66 24.33
C ASP A 131 -9.65 -0.08 23.33
N GLU A 132 -8.84 -0.90 22.66
CA GLU A 132 -7.92 -0.47 21.60
C GLU A 132 -8.67 -0.08 20.31
N LEU A 133 -9.85 -0.66 20.10
CA LEU A 133 -10.71 -0.43 18.94
C LEU A 133 -11.64 0.80 19.07
N LYS A 134 -11.64 1.46 20.23
CA LYS A 134 -12.36 2.72 20.48
C LYS A 134 -11.46 3.92 20.14
#